data_AF-A0A0K9XGM5-F1
#
_entry.id   AF-A0A0K9XGM5-F1
#
_cell.length_a   1.000
_cell.length_b   1.000
_cell.length_c   1.000
_cell.angle_alpha   90.00
_cell.angle_beta   90.00
_cell.angle_gamma   90.00
#
_symmetry.space_group_name_H-M   'P 1'
#
loop_
_entity.id
_entity.type
_entity.pdbx_description
1 polymer ?
#
loop_
_entity_poly.entity_id
_entity_poly.type
_entity_poly.pdbx_seq_one_letter_code
_entity_poly.pdbx_strand_id
1 'polypeptide(L)'
;MSQPPRTRGRTTRAKLLTTAGAAAFLGWTAVVTVVIARTPDAGAESFEALAAVVDRSVHNDGVGALERYVHGDGAGEYTDTLEEKLANAGFDALSVTPDTSRQAPAIVLTATRRGHLVSCVDWETVQDGGRWFLDPVAPLLTDGCRKP
;
A
#
# COMPACT_ATOMS: atom_id res chain seq x y z
N MET A 1 -73.24 12.97 23.34
CA MET A 1 -72.15 13.92 23.01
C MET A 1 -71.24 13.98 24.22
N SER A 2 -69.94 13.63 24.23
CA SER A 2 -68.98 13.26 23.19
C SER A 2 -67.87 12.45 23.88
N GLN A 3 -67.36 11.41 23.21
CA GLN A 3 -66.29 10.53 23.71
C GLN A 3 -64.94 11.03 23.20
N PRO A 4 -63.85 11.07 24.00
CA PRO A 4 -62.55 11.50 23.51
C PRO A 4 -61.82 10.35 22.77
N PRO A 5 -61.09 10.63 21.68
CA PRO A 5 -60.36 9.60 20.96
C PRO A 5 -59.07 9.21 21.70
N ARG A 6 -58.91 7.91 21.95
CA ARG A 6 -57.66 7.30 22.40
C ARG A 6 -56.68 7.21 21.23
N THR A 7 -55.67 8.07 21.18
CA THR A 7 -54.49 7.90 20.32
C THR A 7 -53.51 6.92 20.98
N ARG A 8 -53.64 5.63 20.68
CA ARG A 8 -52.72 4.57 21.12
C ARG A 8 -52.08 3.93 19.89
N GLY A 9 -50.83 4.27 19.59
CA GLY A 9 -50.11 3.62 18.48
C GLY A 9 -48.74 4.16 18.08
N ARG A 10 -48.09 5.02 18.87
CA ARG A 10 -46.85 5.72 18.42
C ARG A 10 -45.55 5.28 19.10
N THR A 11 -45.60 4.50 20.18
CA THR A 11 -44.41 4.19 21.00
C THR A 11 -43.60 2.98 20.53
N THR A 12 -44.19 2.04 19.78
CA THR A 12 -43.51 0.79 19.40
C THR A 12 -42.54 0.96 18.23
N ARG A 13 -42.84 1.86 17.29
CA ARG A 13 -41.98 2.11 16.11
C ARG A 13 -40.66 2.81 16.46
N ALA A 14 -40.67 3.69 17.46
CA ALA A 14 -39.47 4.41 17.88
C ALA A 14 -38.39 3.49 18.50
N LYS A 15 -38.81 2.44 19.22
CA LYS A 15 -37.89 1.45 19.83
C LYS A 15 -37.24 0.53 18.80
N LEU A 16 -37.93 0.20 17.72
CA LEU A 16 -37.40 -0.65 16.64
C LEU A 16 -36.39 0.09 15.74
N LEU A 17 -36.61 1.38 15.50
CA LEU A 17 -35.68 2.22 14.74
C LEU A 17 -34.35 2.45 15.47
N THR A 18 -34.38 2.55 16.80
CA THR A 18 -33.17 2.73 17.63
C THR A 18 -32.34 1.46 17.75
N THR A 19 -32.97 0.29 17.89
CA THR A 19 -32.24 -0.99 17.92
C THR A 19 -31.67 -1.37 16.55
N ALA A 20 -32.38 -1.10 15.45
CA ALA A 20 -31.86 -1.31 14.10
C ALA A 20 -30.65 -0.41 13.82
N GLY A 21 -30.70 0.86 14.25
CA GLY A 21 -29.56 1.78 14.13
C GLY A 21 -28.35 1.34 14.96
N ALA A 22 -28.57 0.86 16.19
CA ALA A 22 -27.49 0.35 17.03
C ALA A 22 -26.84 -0.92 16.45
N ALA A 23 -27.63 -1.85 15.91
CA ALA A 23 -27.11 -3.06 15.27
C ALA A 23 -26.31 -2.75 13.99
N ALA A 24 -26.79 -1.82 13.17
CA ALA A 24 -26.05 -1.37 11.99
C ALA A 24 -24.73 -0.67 12.35
N PHE A 25 -24.74 0.16 13.41
CA PHE A 25 -23.54 0.83 13.89
C PHE A 25 -22.52 -0.15 14.48
N LEU A 26 -22.96 -1.15 15.26
CA LEU A 26 -22.07 -2.20 15.76
C LEU A 26 -21.50 -3.05 14.62
N GLY A 27 -22.32 -3.38 13.62
CA GLY A 27 -21.86 -4.07 12.41
C GLY A 27 -20.82 -3.26 11.64
N TRP A 28 -21.07 -1.97 11.43
CA TRP A 28 -20.10 -1.06 10.81
C TRP A 28 -18.82 -0.93 11.63
N THR A 29 -18.93 -0.78 12.95
CA THR A 29 -17.77 -0.68 13.84
C THR A 29 -16.96 -1.97 13.82
N ALA A 30 -17.61 -3.14 13.80
CA ALA A 30 -16.95 -4.44 13.64
C ALA A 30 -16.24 -4.57 12.28
N VAL A 31 -16.83 -4.06 11.20
CA VAL A 31 -16.18 -4.01 9.89
C VAL A 31 -14.94 -3.09 9.95
N VAL A 32 -15.07 -1.90 10.52
CA VAL A 32 -13.96 -0.95 10.67
C VAL A 32 -12.86 -1.52 11.56
N THR A 33 -13.18 -2.17 12.70
CA THR A 33 -12.15 -2.82 13.54
C THR A 33 -11.52 -4.02 12.87
N VAL A 34 -12.24 -4.82 12.08
CA VAL A 34 -11.62 -5.90 11.28
C VAL A 34 -10.70 -5.33 10.20
N VAL A 35 -11.05 -4.20 9.59
CA VAL A 35 -10.19 -3.50 8.62
C VAL A 35 -8.93 -2.96 9.29
N ILE A 36 -9.03 -2.40 10.50
CA ILE A 36 -7.88 -1.83 11.24
C ILE A 36 -7.01 -2.94 11.87
N ALA A 37 -7.61 -4.02 12.38
CA ALA A 37 -6.89 -5.13 13.00
C ALA A 37 -6.11 -5.99 11.98
N ARG A 38 -6.49 -5.93 10.70
CA ARG A 38 -5.69 -6.46 9.60
C ARG A 38 -4.67 -5.43 9.14
N THR A 39 -3.88 -4.83 10.03
CA THR A 39 -2.58 -4.33 9.59
C THR A 39 -1.83 -5.56 9.09
N PRO A 40 -1.64 -5.74 7.77
CA PRO A 40 -0.96 -6.94 7.30
C PRO A 40 0.44 -6.96 7.91
N ASP A 41 1.01 -8.15 8.14
CA ASP A 41 2.38 -8.28 8.62
C ASP A 41 3.35 -7.58 7.66
N ALA A 42 4.44 -7.01 8.18
CA ALA A 42 5.45 -6.37 7.36
C ALA A 42 5.99 -7.34 6.28
N GLY A 43 6.44 -6.78 5.15
CA GLY A 43 6.87 -7.56 3.99
C GLY A 43 5.70 -8.17 3.22
N ALA A 44 6.00 -8.92 2.17
CA ALA A 44 5.03 -9.58 1.30
C ALA A 44 5.06 -11.11 1.46
N GLU A 45 3.96 -11.79 1.12
CA GLU A 45 3.85 -13.26 1.21
C GLU A 45 4.68 -14.00 0.17
N SER A 46 4.97 -13.36 -0.97
CA SER A 46 5.81 -13.89 -2.02
C SER A 46 6.55 -12.75 -2.73
N PHE A 47 7.57 -13.12 -3.51
CA PHE A 47 8.31 -12.17 -4.33
C PHE A 47 7.40 -11.49 -5.38
N GLU A 48 6.46 -12.22 -5.97
CA GLU A 48 5.50 -11.67 -6.94
C GLU A 48 4.54 -10.67 -6.27
N ALA A 49 4.10 -10.96 -5.03
CA ALA A 49 3.30 -10.02 -4.26
C ALA A 49 4.09 -8.76 -3.93
N LEU A 50 5.38 -8.87 -3.61
CA LEU A 50 6.26 -7.72 -3.40
C LEU A 50 6.38 -6.89 -4.69
N ALA A 51 6.65 -7.53 -5.83
CA ALA A 51 6.77 -6.84 -7.11
C ALA A 51 5.48 -6.10 -7.51
N ALA A 52 4.32 -6.71 -7.29
CA ALA A 52 3.02 -6.09 -7.54
C ALA A 52 2.74 -4.89 -6.63
N VAL A 53 3.18 -4.94 -5.38
CA VAL A 53 3.11 -3.81 -4.45
C VAL A 53 4.04 -2.69 -4.90
N VAL A 54 5.27 -3.00 -5.32
CA VAL A 54 6.20 -2.01 -5.85
C VAL A 54 5.64 -1.30 -7.06
N ASP A 55 5.15 -2.06 -8.04
CA ASP A 55 4.52 -1.52 -9.24
C ASP A 55 3.35 -0.57 -8.90
N ARG A 56 2.48 -1.00 -7.99
CA ARG A 56 1.35 -0.18 -7.56
C ARG A 56 1.77 1.09 -6.81
N SER A 57 2.75 0.99 -5.92
CA SER A 57 3.22 2.11 -5.09
C SER A 57 3.91 3.16 -5.94
N VAL A 58 4.71 2.74 -6.92
CA VAL A 58 5.40 3.65 -7.84
C VAL A 58 4.41 4.38 -8.77
N HIS A 59 3.34 3.71 -9.21
CA HIS A 59 2.42 4.29 -10.20
C HIS A 59 1.15 4.93 -9.63
N ASN A 60 0.67 4.51 -8.46
CA ASN A 60 -0.66 4.90 -7.95
C ASN A 60 -0.66 5.34 -6.49
N ASP A 61 -0.12 4.50 -5.59
CA ASP A 61 -0.35 4.68 -4.14
C ASP A 61 0.67 5.64 -3.49
N GLY A 62 1.75 5.97 -4.21
CA GLY A 62 2.89 6.71 -3.67
C GLY A 62 3.91 5.78 -3.01
N VAL A 63 5.19 6.17 -3.05
CA VAL A 63 6.29 5.33 -2.54
C VAL A 63 6.32 5.22 -1.02
N GLY A 64 5.65 6.12 -0.28
CA GLY A 64 5.44 5.94 1.17
C GLY A 64 4.70 4.64 1.52
N ALA A 65 3.89 4.09 0.61
CA ALA A 65 3.25 2.78 0.79
C ALA A 65 4.26 1.61 0.88
N LEU A 66 5.51 1.83 0.47
CA LEU A 66 6.60 0.84 0.54
C LEU A 66 7.23 0.70 1.92
N GLU A 67 7.00 1.62 2.86
CA GLU A 67 7.71 1.67 4.16
C GLU A 67 7.65 0.30 4.86
N ARG A 68 6.46 -0.28 4.95
CA ARG A 68 6.20 -1.60 5.55
C ARG A 68 6.81 -2.79 4.80
N TYR A 69 7.36 -2.59 3.60
CA TYR A 69 7.97 -3.59 2.74
C TYR A 69 9.49 -3.40 2.63
N VAL A 70 10.06 -2.37 3.24
CA VAL A 70 11.51 -2.13 3.28
C VAL A 70 12.09 -2.78 4.54
N HIS A 71 13.21 -3.46 4.40
CA HIS A 71 13.87 -4.14 5.50
C HIS A 71 14.66 -3.15 6.36
N GLY A 72 14.48 -3.22 7.68
CA GLY A 72 15.39 -2.61 8.67
C GLY A 72 14.92 -1.28 9.25
N ASP A 73 15.64 -0.84 10.28
CA ASP A 73 15.38 0.40 11.01
C ASP A 73 15.83 1.60 10.15
N GLY A 74 14.91 2.17 9.38
CA GLY A 74 15.21 3.22 8.40
C GLY A 74 14.27 3.26 7.19
N ALA A 75 13.30 2.35 7.13
CA ALA A 75 12.32 2.27 6.04
C ALA A 75 11.63 3.58 5.70
N GLY A 76 11.19 4.35 6.71
CA GLY A 76 10.50 5.64 6.51
C GLY A 76 11.40 6.70 5.85
N GLU A 77 12.60 6.92 6.40
CA GLU A 77 13.58 7.87 5.83
C GLU A 77 13.98 7.46 4.41
N TYR A 78 14.12 6.17 4.17
CA TYR A 78 14.40 5.63 2.85
C TYR A 78 13.27 5.93 1.85
N THR A 79 12.01 5.68 2.21
CA THR A 79 10.88 5.96 1.32
C THR A 79 10.67 7.45 1.09
N ASP A 80 10.90 8.29 2.10
CA ASP A 80 10.82 9.75 1.98
C ASP A 80 11.88 10.27 0.99
N THR A 81 13.13 9.79 1.12
CA THR A 81 14.23 10.15 0.22
C THR A 81 13.96 9.69 -1.22
N LEU A 82 13.38 8.50 -1.38
CA LEU A 82 12.99 7.97 -2.68
C LEU A 82 11.86 8.82 -3.30
N GLU A 83 10.88 9.24 -2.51
CA GLU A 83 9.77 10.09 -2.97
C GLU A 83 10.29 11.44 -3.47
N GLU A 84 11.14 12.09 -2.67
CA GLU A 84 11.76 13.36 -3.03
C GLU A 84 12.54 13.22 -4.35
N LYS A 85 13.31 12.14 -4.52
CA LYS A 85 14.08 11.89 -5.74
C LYS A 85 13.18 11.66 -6.95
N LEU A 86 12.13 10.85 -6.83
CA LEU A 86 11.21 10.58 -7.95
C LEU A 86 10.43 11.85 -8.34
N ALA A 87 9.97 12.63 -7.36
CA ALA A 87 9.28 13.89 -7.60
C ALA A 87 10.17 14.93 -8.30
N ASN A 88 11.45 15.01 -7.92
CA ASN A 88 12.40 15.98 -8.48
C ASN A 88 13.09 15.51 -9.77
N ALA A 89 13.00 14.22 -10.10
CA ALA A 89 13.77 13.68 -11.22
C ALA A 89 13.15 13.95 -12.60
N GLY A 90 11.90 14.44 -12.71
CA GLY A 90 11.31 14.86 -14.00
C GLY A 90 11.39 13.78 -15.08
N PHE A 91 10.96 12.56 -14.73
CA PHE A 91 10.86 11.43 -15.66
C PHE A 91 9.51 11.46 -16.38
N ASP A 92 9.47 10.93 -17.61
CA ASP A 92 8.24 10.83 -18.40
C ASP A 92 7.51 9.51 -18.14
N ALA A 93 8.26 8.44 -17.84
CA ALA A 93 7.68 7.16 -17.44
C ALA A 93 8.63 6.37 -16.54
N LEU A 94 8.04 5.62 -15.61
CA LEU A 94 8.69 4.62 -14.77
C LEU A 94 8.22 3.24 -15.22
N SER A 95 9.05 2.23 -15.05
CA SER A 95 8.69 0.83 -15.29
C SER A 95 9.36 -0.06 -14.27
N VAL A 96 8.57 -0.97 -13.69
CA VAL A 96 9.01 -1.94 -12.68
C VAL A 96 9.08 -3.31 -13.33
N THR A 97 10.23 -3.97 -13.24
CA THR A 97 10.47 -5.31 -13.79
C THR A 97 11.04 -6.23 -12.72
N PRO A 98 10.35 -7.32 -12.34
CA PRO A 98 10.93 -8.33 -11.47
C PRO A 98 12.03 -9.12 -12.21
N ASP A 99 13.16 -9.34 -11.55
CA ASP A 99 14.30 -10.12 -12.04
C ASP A 99 14.58 -11.31 -11.10
N THR A 100 14.15 -12.50 -11.53
CA THR A 100 14.37 -13.77 -10.83
C THR A 100 15.56 -14.56 -11.40
N SER A 101 16.28 -14.01 -12.37
CA SER A 101 17.43 -14.68 -12.99
C SER A 101 18.67 -14.71 -12.10
N ARG A 102 18.68 -13.85 -11.08
CA ARG A 102 19.76 -13.68 -10.11
C ARG A 102 19.63 -14.66 -8.94
N GLN A 103 20.76 -14.90 -8.26
CA GLN A 103 20.78 -15.73 -7.06
C GLN A 103 19.97 -15.13 -5.90
N ALA A 104 19.96 -13.80 -5.79
CA ALA A 104 19.02 -13.04 -4.97
C ALA A 104 18.04 -12.32 -5.92
N PRO A 105 16.73 -12.65 -5.89
CA PRO A 105 15.74 -11.96 -6.71
C PRO A 105 15.76 -10.45 -6.47
N ALA A 106 15.57 -9.68 -7.54
CA ALA A 106 15.59 -8.23 -7.48
C ALA A 106 14.39 -7.62 -8.21
N ILE A 107 14.03 -6.40 -7.85
CA ILE A 107 13.02 -5.61 -8.54
C ILE A 107 13.73 -4.43 -9.20
N VAL A 108 13.71 -4.40 -10.51
CA VAL A 108 14.37 -3.37 -11.32
C VAL A 108 13.38 -2.25 -11.58
N LEU A 109 13.67 -1.06 -11.04
CA LEU A 109 12.97 0.16 -11.41
C LEU A 109 13.76 0.85 -12.52
N THR A 110 13.11 1.14 -13.64
CA THR A 110 13.68 1.89 -14.76
C THR A 110 12.93 3.20 -14.95
N ALA A 111 13.67 4.26 -15.25
CA ALA A 111 13.13 5.58 -15.49
C ALA A 111 13.53 6.08 -16.88
N THR A 112 12.56 6.61 -17.61
CA THR A 112 12.76 7.14 -18.95
C THR A 112 12.47 8.63 -19.03
N ARG A 113 13.23 9.34 -19.87
CA ARG A 113 13.01 10.74 -20.22
C ARG A 113 13.13 10.87 -21.74
N ARG A 114 12.10 11.42 -22.38
CA ARG A 114 11.92 11.56 -23.83
C ARG A 114 12.07 10.23 -24.57
N GLY A 115 11.61 9.14 -23.97
CA GLY A 115 11.73 7.79 -24.53
C GLY A 115 13.12 7.16 -24.39
N HIS A 116 14.07 7.81 -23.71
CA HIS A 116 15.39 7.27 -23.42
C HIS A 116 15.50 6.83 -21.97
N LEU A 117 16.07 5.66 -21.73
CA LEU A 117 16.41 5.18 -20.40
C LEU A 117 17.47 6.10 -19.80
N VAL A 118 17.14 6.76 -18.69
CA VAL A 118 18.03 7.71 -18.01
C VAL A 118 18.53 7.15 -16.69
N SER A 119 17.77 6.29 -16.03
CA SER A 119 18.16 5.74 -14.74
C SER A 119 17.55 4.37 -14.50
N CYS A 120 18.20 3.59 -13.65
CA CYS A 120 17.61 2.44 -12.99
C CYS A 120 18.14 2.24 -11.59
N VAL A 121 17.36 1.49 -10.82
CA VAL A 121 17.68 1.02 -9.49
C VAL A 121 17.36 -0.47 -9.46
N ASP A 122 18.33 -1.27 -9.06
CA ASP A 122 18.12 -2.67 -8.73
C ASP A 122 17.83 -2.75 -7.23
N TRP A 123 16.59 -3.10 -6.87
CA TRP A 123 16.22 -3.44 -5.50
C TRP A 123 16.41 -4.91 -5.25
N GLU A 124 17.51 -5.25 -4.59
CA GLU A 124 17.66 -6.60 -4.04
C GLU A 124 16.55 -6.86 -3.02
N THR A 125 16.14 -8.12 -2.94
CA THR A 125 15.10 -8.55 -2.01
C THR A 125 15.67 -9.52 -1.00
N VAL A 126 15.17 -9.43 0.22
CA VAL A 126 15.57 -10.28 1.34
C VAL A 126 14.33 -11.03 1.82
N GLN A 127 14.53 -12.30 2.15
CA GLN A 127 13.52 -13.10 2.81
C GLN A 127 13.83 -13.18 4.31
N ASP A 128 12.92 -12.63 5.14
CA ASP A 128 13.01 -12.70 6.59
C ASP A 128 11.68 -13.16 7.18
N GLY A 129 11.70 -14.09 8.13
CA GLY A 129 10.48 -14.64 8.75
C GLY A 129 9.47 -15.26 7.78
N GLY A 130 9.90 -15.71 6.59
CA GLY A 130 9.02 -16.21 5.53
C GLY A 130 8.30 -15.12 4.73
N ARG A 131 8.66 -13.85 4.95
CA ARG A 131 8.15 -12.67 4.24
C ARG A 131 9.25 -12.09 3.36
N TRP A 132 8.84 -11.44 2.28
CA TRP A 132 9.74 -10.78 1.33
C TRP A 132 9.79 -9.28 1.56
N PHE A 133 10.99 -8.73 1.61
CA PHE A 133 11.26 -7.32 1.81
C PHE A 133 12.19 -6.78 0.74
N LEU A 134 12.11 -5.47 0.50
CA LEU A 134 13.10 -4.71 -0.25
C LEU A 134 14.29 -4.44 0.66
N ASP A 135 15.49 -4.73 0.20
CA ASP A 135 16.70 -4.26 0.85
C ASP A 135 16.86 -2.76 0.53
N PRO A 136 16.96 -1.87 1.54
CA PRO A 136 17.19 -0.45 1.29
C PRO A 136 18.58 -0.23 0.68
N VAL A 137 18.65 -0.24 -0.65
CA VAL A 137 19.82 0.29 -1.37
C VAL A 137 19.79 1.81 -1.31
N ALA A 138 20.95 2.46 -1.30
CA ALA A 138 20.97 3.91 -1.45
C ALA A 138 20.16 4.30 -2.71
N PRO A 139 19.24 5.27 -2.64
CA PRO A 139 18.42 5.69 -3.78
C PRO A 139 19.30 6.48 -4.76
N LEU A 140 20.21 5.75 -5.39
CA LEU A 140 21.08 6.22 -6.45
C LEU A 140 20.41 5.76 -7.73
N LEU A 141 19.61 6.66 -8.27
CA LEU A 141 19.23 6.65 -9.67
C LEU A 141 20.53 6.81 -10.47
N THR A 142 21.25 5.71 -10.72
CA THR A 142 22.53 5.75 -11.43
C THR A 142 22.29 5.97 -12.92
N ASP A 143 22.97 6.96 -13.47
CA ASP A 143 23.02 7.19 -14.91
C ASP A 143 23.65 5.96 -15.59
N GLY A 144 22.86 5.28 -16.42
CA GLY A 144 23.33 4.14 -17.22
C GLY A 144 22.97 2.80 -16.59
N CYS A 145 21.91 2.20 -17.11
CA CYS A 145 21.56 0.83 -16.79
C CYS A 145 22.50 -0.15 -17.46
N ARG A 146 23.00 -1.12 -16.68
CA ARG A 146 23.56 -2.32 -17.28
C ARG A 146 22.38 -3.09 -17.88
N LYS A 147 22.31 -3.08 -19.21
CA LYS A 147 21.34 -3.88 -19.95
C LYS A 147 21.49 -5.35 -19.50
N PRO A 148 20.39 -6.07 -19.17
CA PRO A 148 20.46 -7.51 -18.97
C PRO A 148 20.95 -8.21 -20.24
#